data_AF-A0A946TT89-F1
#
_entry.id   AF-A0A946TT89-F1
#
_cell.length_a   1.000
_cell.length_b   1.000
_cell.length_c   1.000
_cell.angle_alpha   90.00
_cell.angle_beta   90.00
_cell.angle_gamma   90.00
#
_symmetry.space_group_name_H-M   'P 1'
#
loop_
_entity.id
_entity.type
_entity.pdbx_description
1 polymer ?
#
loop_
_entity_poly.entity_id
_entity_poly.type
_entity_poly.pdbx_seq_one_letter_code
_entity_poly.pdbx_strand_id
1 'polypeptide(L)' 'MTSKNKPPFRYDHVGSLMRPEALLQSREKWKAGEISLEELHNHENECIKEVVKLQEQVGLKSITDGE' A
#
# COMPACT_ATOMS: atom_id res chain seq x y z
N MET A 1 19.29 -27.44 -28.54
CA MET A 1 18.17 -27.13 -27.63
C MET A 1 18.04 -25.63 -27.58
N THR A 2 17.04 -25.05 -28.26
CA THR A 2 16.80 -23.61 -28.27
C THR A 2 16.42 -23.16 -26.86
N SER A 3 17.25 -22.35 -26.22
CA SER A 3 16.89 -21.67 -24.98
C SER A 3 15.60 -20.89 -25.22
N LYS A 4 14.56 -21.17 -24.43
CA LYS A 4 13.37 -20.33 -24.40
C LYS A 4 13.80 -18.98 -23.82
N ASN A 5 14.21 -18.05 -24.66
CA ASN A 5 14.31 -16.64 -24.30
C ASN A 5 12.91 -16.19 -23.88
N LYS A 6 12.64 -16.17 -22.58
CA LYS A 6 11.52 -15.38 -22.05
C LYS A 6 11.91 -13.91 -22.26
N PRO A 7 11.20 -13.14 -23.10
CA PRO A 7 11.43 -11.70 -23.15
C PRO A 7 11.25 -11.12 -21.73
N PRO A 8 11.90 -9.99 -21.39
CA PRO A 8 11.81 -9.41 -20.06
C PRO A 8 10.41 -8.84 -19.83
N PHE A 9 9.47 -9.69 -19.43
CA PHE A 9 8.14 -9.27 -19.01
C PHE A 9 8.25 -8.60 -17.64
N ARG A 10 7.74 -7.37 -17.54
CA ARG A 10 7.65 -6.59 -16.31
C ARG A 10 6.17 -6.31 -16.04
N TYR A 11 5.76 -6.46 -14.80
CA TYR A 11 4.44 -6.07 -14.32
C TYR A 11 4.64 -5.23 -13.05
N ASP A 12 3.92 -4.13 -12.96
CA ASP A 12 3.88 -3.27 -11.77
C ASP A 12 2.43 -2.95 -11.47
N HIS A 13 2.14 -2.64 -10.22
CA HIS A 13 0.87 -2.06 -9.83
C HIS A 13 0.99 -0.53 -9.94
N VAL A 14 0.04 0.11 -10.62
CA VAL A 14 -0.06 1.57 -10.71
C VAL A 14 -1.42 2.02 -10.19
N GLY A 15 -1.44 3.02 -9.31
CA GLY A 15 -2.65 3.61 -8.74
C GLY A 15 -2.94 3.18 -7.31
N SER A 16 -4.11 3.59 -6.80
CA SER A 16 -4.51 3.36 -5.42
C SER A 16 -4.86 1.90 -5.17
N LEU A 17 -4.46 1.41 -3.99
CA LEU A 17 -4.88 0.12 -3.47
C LEU A 17 -6.19 0.27 -2.68
N MET A 18 -6.77 -0.86 -2.32
CA MET A 18 -7.93 -0.86 -1.44
C MET A 18 -7.55 -0.28 -0.08
N ARG A 19 -8.21 0.80 0.33
CA ARG A 19 -7.96 1.42 1.64
C ARG A 19 -8.44 0.50 2.76
N PRO A 20 -7.59 0.22 3.77
CA PRO A 20 -7.99 -0.55 4.92
C PRO A 20 -9.17 0.08 5.66
N GLU A 21 -10.09 -0.74 6.16
CA GLU A 21 -11.25 -0.26 6.91
C GLU A 21 -10.83 0.52 8.17
N ALA A 22 -9.77 0.08 8.83
CA ALA A 22 -9.19 0.75 10.00
C ALA A 22 -8.75 2.19 9.68
N LEU A 23 -8.20 2.42 8.48
CA LEU A 23 -7.78 3.74 8.01
C LEU A 23 -8.98 4.66 7.75
N LEU A 24 -10.04 4.11 7.14
CA LEU A 24 -11.28 4.85 6.92
C LEU A 24 -11.89 5.28 8.25
N GLN A 25 -11.96 4.37 9.23
CA GLN A 25 -12.45 4.69 10.57
C GLN A 25 -11.61 5.76 11.26
N SER A 26 -10.28 5.69 11.17
CA SER A 26 -9.41 6.73 11.74
C SER A 26 -9.60 8.09 11.08
N ARG A 27 -9.82 8.15 9.76
CA ARG A 27 -10.15 9.41 9.08
C ARG A 27 -11.48 9.99 9.56
N GLU A 28 -12.49 9.16 9.79
CA GLU A 28 -13.77 9.61 10.36
C GLU A 28 -13.62 10.12 11.80
N LYS A 29 -12.85 9.43 12.64
CA LYS A 29 -12.53 9.89 14.01
C LYS A 29 -11.78 11.21 14.03
N TRP A 30 -10.84 11.40 13.12
CA TRP A 30 -10.11 12.67 13.00
C TRP A 30 -11.04 13.82 12.58
N LYS A 31 -11.93 13.58 11.60
CA LYS A 31 -12.96 14.57 11.22
C LYS A 31 -13.91 14.91 12.36
N ALA A 32 -14.21 13.94 13.23
CA ALA A 32 -15.01 14.13 14.43
C ALA A 32 -14.24 14.84 15.57
N GLY A 33 -12.93 15.06 15.42
CA GLY A 33 -12.07 15.65 16.45
C GLY A 33 -11.72 14.69 17.60
N GLU A 34 -11.92 13.38 17.42
CA GLU A 34 -11.67 12.36 18.44
C GLU A 34 -10.19 11.96 18.53
N ILE A 35 -9.43 12.15 17.45
CA ILE A 35 -7.99 11.89 17.40
C ILE A 35 -7.26 13.11 16.82
N SER A 36 -6.01 13.26 17.21
CA SER A 36 -5.11 14.27 16.66
C SER A 36 -4.68 13.94 15.22
N LEU A 37 -4.18 14.95 14.51
CA LEU A 37 -3.58 14.76 13.18
C LEU A 37 -2.36 13.82 13.25
N GLU A 38 -1.59 13.89 14.33
CA GLU A 38 -0.41 13.03 14.53
C GLU A 38 -0.81 11.56 14.68
N GLU A 39 -1.88 11.27 15.43
CA GLU A 39 -2.44 9.92 15.52
C GLU A 39 -2.97 9.41 14.18
N LEU A 40 -3.61 10.27 13.38
CA LEU A 40 -4.03 9.90 12.03
C LEU A 40 -2.83 9.54 11.14
N HIS A 41 -1.79 10.38 11.13
CA HIS A 41 -0.58 10.13 10.36
C HIS A 41 0.14 8.84 10.80
N ASN A 42 0.17 8.55 12.09
CA ASN A 42 0.74 7.29 12.58
C ASN A 42 -0.03 6.08 12.07
N HIS A 43 -1.37 6.14 12.05
CA HIS A 43 -2.18 5.06 11.46
C HIS A 43 -1.94 4.93 9.95
N GLU A 44 -1.89 6.05 9.21
CA GLU A 44 -1.55 6.05 7.78
C GLU A 44 -0.19 5.38 7.52
N ASN A 45 0.83 5.69 8.32
CA ASN A 45 2.15 5.08 8.21
C ASN A 45 2.14 3.56 8.47
N GLU A 46 1.37 3.08 9.44
CA GLU A 46 1.25 1.64 9.69
C GLU A 46 0.56 0.93 8.52
N CYS A 47 -0.51 1.48 7.97
CA CYS A 47 -1.17 0.92 6.79
C CYS A 47 -0.22 0.88 5.56
N ILE A 48 0.58 1.94 5.34
CA ILE A 48 1.57 1.97 4.27
C ILE A 48 2.60 0.85 4.45
N LYS A 49 3.11 0.63 5.67
CA LYS A 49 4.07 -0.46 5.96
C LYS A 49 3.49 -1.83 5.63
N GLU A 50 2.20 -2.06 5.93
CA GLU A 50 1.52 -3.32 5.61
C GLU A 50 1.40 -3.53 4.10
N VAL A 51 1.02 -2.48 3.37
CA VAL A 51 0.93 -2.47 1.91
C VAL A 51 2.28 -2.71 1.24
N VAL A 52 3.36 -2.11 1.75
CA VAL A 52 4.72 -2.33 1.27
C VAL A 52 5.10 -3.81 1.45
N LYS A 53 4.89 -4.36 2.65
CA LYS A 53 5.16 -5.78 2.93
C LYS A 53 4.38 -6.72 2.01
N LEU A 54 3.11 -6.44 1.76
CA LEU A 54 2.28 -7.23 0.84
C LEU A 54 2.87 -7.24 -0.58
N GLN A 55 3.26 -6.07 -1.09
CA GLN A 55 3.85 -5.94 -2.42
C GLN A 55 5.20 -6.67 -2.53
N GLU A 56 6.04 -6.58 -1.51
CA GLU A 56 7.30 -7.35 -1.42
C GLU A 56 7.04 -8.86 -1.41
N GLN A 57 6.04 -9.32 -0.64
CA GLN A 57 5.69 -10.74 -0.53
C GLN A 57 5.20 -11.35 -1.85
N VAL A 58 4.46 -10.59 -2.67
CA VAL A 58 4.01 -11.05 -3.99
C VAL A 58 5.09 -10.90 -5.07
N GLY A 59 6.27 -10.40 -4.72
CA GLY A 59 7.42 -10.28 -5.62
C GLY A 59 7.34 -9.09 -6.58
N LEU A 60 6.56 -8.06 -6.24
CA LEU A 60 6.56 -6.80 -6.99
C LEU A 60 7.92 -6.11 -6.82
N LYS A 61 8.45 -5.60 -7.93
CA LYS A 61 9.74 -4.90 -7.95
C LYS A 61 9.59 -3.38 -7.80
N SER A 62 8.45 -2.85 -8.23
CA SER A 62 8.06 -1.47 -7.98
C SER A 62 7.02 -1.46 -6.87
N ILE A 63 7.31 -0.67 -5.83
CA ILE A 63 6.48 -0.53 -4.63
C ILE A 63 5.81 0.84 -4.66
N THR A 64 4.52 0.87 -4.32
CA THR A 64 3.72 2.08 -4.13
C THR A 64 3.22 2.17 -2.69
N ASP A 65 2.86 3.35 -2.21
CA ASP A 65 2.22 3.53 -0.89
C ASP A 65 0.72 3.19 -0.90
N GLY A 66 0.12 3.06 -2.08
CA GLY A 66 -1.27 2.61 -2.27
C GLY A 66 -2.33 3.70 -2.14
N GLU A 67 -1.95 4.99 -2.10
CA GLU A 67 -2.81 6.20 -2.04
C GLU A 67 -4.04 6.16 -1.10
#